data_AF-A0A8J3US18-F1
#
_entry.id   AF-A0A8J3US18-F1
#
_cell.length_a   1.000
_cell.length_b   1.000
_cell.length_c   1.000
_cell.angle_alpha   90.00
_cell.angle_beta   90.00
_cell.angle_gamma   90.00
#
_symmetry.space_group_name_H-M   'P 1'
#
loop_
_entity.id
_entity.type
_entity.pdbx_description
1 polymer ?
#
loop_
_entity_poly.entity_id
_entity_poly.type
_entity_poly.pdbx_seq_one_letter_code
_entity_poly.pdbx_strand_id
1 'polypeptide(L)'
;MAGAAWRPGGTRPAPRTAVPSRGRTPAKSRARRSVAIAPPYHGIHVAPLQREHERIKWMRDTRRSDRVRVRRHTCDCKETIYELCHAGGLLFIRRTVREPGGPVAHETERLITVRMEDLWMRLILGQAR
;
A
#
# COMPACT_ATOMS: atom_id res chain seq x y z
N MET A 1 29.27 -34.80 78.07
CA MET A 1 29.11 -35.54 76.81
C MET A 1 29.93 -34.79 75.76
N ALA A 2 31.13 -35.28 75.41
CA ALA A 2 31.38 -36.09 74.20
C ALA A 2 30.85 -35.39 72.93
N GLY A 3 31.61 -35.06 71.90
CA GLY A 3 33.02 -35.30 71.58
C GLY A 3 33.32 -34.61 70.25
N ALA A 4 34.59 -34.40 69.96
CA ALA A 4 35.09 -33.85 68.73
C ALA A 4 34.72 -34.71 67.50
N ALA A 5 34.52 -34.07 66.35
CA ALA A 5 34.69 -34.73 65.05
C ALA A 5 35.19 -33.74 64.01
N TRP A 6 36.50 -33.67 63.90
CA TRP A 6 37.25 -33.09 62.79
C TRP A 6 37.10 -34.00 61.56
N ARG A 7 36.87 -33.45 60.36
CA ARG A 7 37.19 -34.12 59.09
C ARG A 7 37.79 -33.15 58.07
N PRO A 8 38.72 -33.61 57.21
CA PRO A 8 39.71 -32.78 56.55
C PRO A 8 39.47 -32.64 55.04
N GLY A 9 40.18 -31.70 54.42
CA GLY A 9 40.64 -31.84 53.04
C GLY A 9 39.67 -31.41 51.94
N GLY A 10 39.92 -30.22 51.39
CA GLY A 10 39.40 -29.79 50.09
C GLY A 10 40.40 -28.86 49.43
N THR A 11 41.37 -29.44 48.71
CA THR A 11 42.36 -28.71 47.89
C THR A 11 41.66 -27.84 46.85
N ARG A 12 41.91 -26.53 46.90
CA ARG A 12 41.48 -25.55 45.89
C ARG A 12 42.30 -25.77 44.62
N PRO A 13 41.72 -26.04 43.43
CA PRO A 13 42.50 -26.12 42.20
C PRO A 13 42.96 -24.73 41.77
N ALA A 14 44.19 -24.65 41.26
CA ALA A 14 44.79 -23.43 40.71
C ALA A 14 44.05 -22.95 39.45
N PRO A 15 44.03 -21.64 39.16
CA PRO A 15 43.39 -21.12 37.96
C PRO A 15 44.15 -21.57 36.70
N ARG A 16 43.43 -22.15 35.74
CA ARG A 16 43.93 -22.41 34.38
C ARG A 16 44.30 -21.07 33.73
N THR A 17 45.55 -20.97 33.26
CA THR A 17 46.02 -19.87 32.41
C THR A 17 45.22 -19.83 31.11
N ALA A 18 44.67 -18.66 30.78
CA ALA A 18 43.95 -18.44 29.54
C ALA A 18 44.93 -18.38 28.36
N VAL A 19 44.62 -19.11 27.28
CA VAL A 19 45.36 -19.07 26.01
C VAL A 19 44.91 -17.82 25.24
N PRO A 20 45.81 -16.97 24.71
CA PRO A 20 45.41 -15.81 23.93
C PRO A 20 44.82 -16.26 22.58
N SER A 21 43.60 -15.81 22.29
CA SER A 21 42.94 -16.06 21.00
C SER A 21 43.62 -15.25 19.90
N ARG A 22 43.99 -15.93 18.80
CA ARG A 22 44.52 -15.24 17.61
C ARG A 22 43.42 -14.36 17.03
N GLY A 23 43.70 -13.06 16.90
CA GLY A 23 42.78 -12.07 16.33
C GLY A 23 42.35 -12.47 14.92
N ARG A 24 41.04 -12.56 14.71
CA ARG A 24 40.43 -12.80 13.39
C ARG A 24 40.42 -11.49 12.62
N THR A 25 41.14 -11.41 11.51
CA THR A 25 41.12 -10.25 10.61
C THR A 25 39.70 -10.10 10.01
N PRO A 26 39.11 -8.90 9.98
CA PRO A 26 37.76 -8.74 9.44
C PRO A 26 37.77 -8.94 7.92
N ALA A 27 36.89 -9.81 7.45
CA ALA A 27 36.67 -9.99 6.01
C ALA A 27 36.15 -8.69 5.41
N LYS A 28 36.82 -8.18 4.36
CA LYS A 28 36.40 -6.98 3.63
C LYS A 28 35.00 -7.20 3.08
N SER A 29 34.00 -6.48 3.61
CA SER A 29 32.63 -6.56 3.10
C SER A 29 32.58 -5.93 1.71
N ARG A 30 32.23 -6.72 0.70
CA ARG A 30 31.89 -6.17 -0.62
C ARG A 30 30.56 -5.46 -0.48
N ALA A 31 30.57 -4.13 -0.60
CA ALA A 31 29.36 -3.33 -0.68
C ALA A 31 28.47 -3.85 -1.83
N ARG A 32 27.23 -4.24 -1.51
CA ARG A 32 26.22 -4.53 -2.52
C ARG A 32 25.97 -3.24 -3.29
N ARG A 33 26.20 -3.25 -4.60
CA ARG A 33 25.76 -2.15 -5.46
C ARG A 33 24.24 -2.09 -5.38
N SER A 34 23.70 -0.95 -4.96
CA SER A 34 22.27 -0.67 -5.08
C SER A 34 21.94 -0.55 -6.56
N VAL A 35 21.01 -1.37 -7.03
CA VAL A 35 20.39 -1.18 -8.34
C VAL A 35 19.30 -0.13 -8.13
N ALA A 36 19.33 0.94 -8.92
CA ALA A 36 18.24 1.90 -8.93
C ALA A 36 16.99 1.21 -9.47
N ILE A 37 15.98 1.05 -8.61
CA ILE A 37 14.67 0.54 -9.03
C ILE A 37 14.04 1.64 -9.89
N ALA A 38 13.56 1.27 -11.08
CA ALA A 38 12.82 2.20 -11.95
C ALA A 38 11.66 2.83 -11.17
N PRO A 39 11.31 4.11 -11.45
CA PRO A 39 10.18 4.74 -10.78
C PRO A 39 8.91 3.89 -10.93
N PRO A 40 8.03 3.86 -9.92
CA PRO A 40 6.78 3.12 -10.00
C PRO A 40 6.01 3.52 -11.26
N TYR A 41 5.49 2.53 -11.97
CA TYR A 41 4.60 2.80 -13.11
C TYR A 41 3.38 3.58 -12.64
N HIS A 42 3.07 4.69 -13.32
CA HIS A 42 1.90 5.52 -13.07
C HIS A 42 0.94 5.50 -14.26
N GLY A 43 -0.34 5.28 -13.98
CA GLY A 43 -1.41 5.38 -14.97
C GLY A 43 -1.93 6.82 -15.14
N ILE A 44 -3.14 6.97 -15.68
CA ILE A 44 -3.77 8.28 -15.90
C ILE A 44 -4.11 8.93 -14.54
N HIS A 45 -3.71 10.19 -14.36
CA HIS A 45 -4.16 11.01 -13.24
C HIS A 45 -5.29 11.95 -13.66
N VAL A 46 -6.15 12.27 -12.70
CA VAL A 46 -7.06 13.40 -12.82
C VAL A 46 -6.25 14.68 -12.74
N ALA A 47 -6.43 15.58 -13.71
CA ALA A 47 -5.84 16.90 -13.69
C ALA A 47 -6.30 17.69 -12.45
N PRO A 48 -5.55 18.73 -12.03
CA PRO A 48 -6.03 19.64 -11.00
C PRO A 48 -7.43 20.18 -11.31
N LEU A 49 -8.24 20.36 -10.26
CA LEU A 49 -9.61 20.85 -10.40
C LEU A 49 -9.61 22.25 -11.02
N GLN A 50 -10.38 22.43 -12.09
CA GLN A 50 -10.55 23.73 -12.72
C GLN A 50 -11.48 24.63 -11.88
N ARG A 51 -11.33 25.95 -12.02
CA ARG A 51 -12.12 26.93 -11.25
C ARG A 51 -13.61 26.73 -11.47
N GLU A 52 -14.02 26.70 -12.74
CA GLU A 52 -15.37 26.35 -13.16
C GLU A 52 -15.40 24.86 -13.47
N HIS A 53 -15.83 24.04 -12.51
CA HIS A 53 -16.01 22.61 -12.70
C HIS A 53 -17.47 22.22 -12.46
N GLU A 54 -17.94 21.26 -13.23
CA GLU A 54 -19.23 20.63 -13.01
C GLU A 54 -19.20 19.76 -11.76
N ARG A 55 -20.22 19.87 -10.91
CA ARG A 55 -20.37 18.98 -9.76
C ARG A 55 -21.02 17.68 -10.19
N ILE A 56 -20.33 16.59 -9.93
CA ILE A 56 -20.85 15.24 -10.17
C ILE A 56 -21.70 14.83 -8.98
N LYS A 57 -22.91 14.35 -9.26
CA LYS A 57 -23.77 13.75 -8.26
C LYS A 57 -23.26 12.35 -7.91
N TRP A 58 -22.68 12.22 -6.72
CA TRP A 58 -22.23 10.96 -6.17
C TRP A 58 -23.34 10.31 -5.35
N MET A 59 -23.66 9.06 -5.67
CA MET A 59 -24.63 8.23 -4.97
C MET A 59 -23.90 7.07 -4.31
N ARG A 60 -24.45 6.55 -3.20
CA ARG A 60 -23.89 5.35 -2.58
C ARG A 60 -23.96 4.18 -3.56
N ASP A 61 -22.92 3.36 -3.61
CA ASP A 61 -22.97 2.10 -4.35
C ASP A 61 -24.14 1.25 -3.82
N THR A 62 -25.06 0.93 -4.72
CA THR A 62 -26.28 0.17 -4.41
C THR A 62 -26.17 -1.31 -4.81
N ARG A 63 -25.00 -1.76 -5.27
CA ARG A 63 -24.73 -3.14 -5.74
C ARG A 63 -25.80 -3.67 -6.69
N ARG A 64 -26.32 -2.80 -7.57
CA ARG A 64 -27.41 -3.12 -8.52
C ARG A 64 -27.02 -4.13 -9.60
N SER A 65 -25.76 -4.51 -9.70
CA SER A 65 -25.25 -5.36 -10.77
C SER A 65 -24.30 -6.40 -10.19
N ASP A 66 -24.59 -7.69 -10.46
CA ASP A 66 -23.74 -8.80 -10.01
C ASP A 66 -22.40 -8.86 -10.75
N ARG A 67 -22.35 -8.29 -11.96
CA ARG A 67 -21.16 -8.25 -12.80
C ARG A 67 -20.92 -6.83 -13.30
N VAL A 68 -19.75 -6.30 -12.97
CA VAL A 68 -19.26 -4.99 -13.40
C VAL A 68 -17.92 -5.17 -14.08
N ARG A 69 -17.77 -4.64 -15.30
CA ARG A 69 -16.49 -4.60 -16.01
C ARG A 69 -15.88 -3.21 -15.91
N VAL A 70 -14.66 -3.11 -15.40
CA VAL A 70 -13.88 -1.87 -15.45
C VAL A 70 -13.28 -1.72 -16.85
N ARG A 71 -13.58 -0.62 -17.54
CA ARG A 71 -13.06 -0.30 -18.88
C ARG A 71 -11.82 0.58 -18.81
N ARG A 72 -11.78 1.53 -17.88
CA ARG A 72 -10.67 2.47 -17.63
C ARG A 72 -10.60 2.76 -16.14
N HIS A 73 -9.42 3.13 -15.66
CA HIS A 73 -9.22 3.55 -14.28
C HIS A 73 -8.12 4.62 -14.19
N THR A 74 -8.16 5.43 -13.15
CA THR A 74 -7.07 6.34 -12.80
C THR A 74 -6.01 5.60 -12.00
N CYS A 75 -4.78 6.10 -12.01
CA CYS A 75 -3.70 5.57 -11.18
C CYS A 75 -4.10 5.59 -9.70
N ASP A 76 -3.62 4.58 -8.98
CA ASP A 76 -3.90 4.31 -7.57
C ASP A 76 -2.92 5.00 -6.60
N CYS A 77 -2.06 5.88 -7.11
CA CYS A 77 -1.12 6.64 -6.27
C CYS A 77 -1.80 7.76 -5.48
N LYS A 78 -3.04 8.14 -5.85
CA LYS A 78 -3.84 9.13 -5.13
C LYS A 78 -4.83 8.43 -4.20
N GLU A 79 -5.31 9.18 -3.21
CA GLU A 79 -6.30 8.70 -2.24
C GLU A 79 -7.64 8.36 -2.90
N THR A 80 -8.02 9.11 -3.94
CA THR A 80 -9.23 8.86 -4.72
C THR A 80 -8.88 8.18 -6.04
N ILE A 81 -9.54 7.06 -6.31
CA ILE A 81 -9.45 6.31 -7.56
C ILE A 81 -10.80 6.40 -8.27
N TYR A 82 -10.76 6.65 -9.57
CA TYR A 82 -11.92 6.64 -10.44
C TYR A 82 -11.84 5.48 -11.42
N GLU A 83 -12.97 4.81 -11.63
CA GLU A 83 -13.11 3.70 -12.55
C GLU A 83 -14.31 3.95 -13.48
N LEU A 84 -14.10 3.83 -14.79
CA LEU A 84 -15.19 3.78 -15.76
C LEU A 84 -15.70 2.36 -15.86
N CYS A 85 -16.89 2.13 -15.32
CA CYS A 85 -17.51 0.81 -15.19
C CYS A 85 -18.58 0.60 -16.26
N HIS A 86 -18.78 -0.65 -16.68
CA HIS A 86 -19.84 -1.07 -17.60
C HIS A 86 -20.61 -2.23 -16.98
N ALA A 87 -21.94 -2.10 -16.91
CA ALA A 87 -22.87 -3.15 -16.51
C ALA A 87 -24.23 -2.96 -17.18
N GLY A 88 -24.87 -4.04 -17.62
CA GLY A 88 -26.21 -3.99 -18.21
C GLY A 88 -26.36 -3.06 -19.43
N GLY A 89 -25.32 -2.90 -20.24
CA GLY A 89 -25.32 -2.00 -21.40
C GLY A 89 -25.13 -0.51 -21.07
N LEU A 90 -25.02 -0.16 -19.79
CA LEU A 90 -24.83 1.21 -19.31
C LEU A 90 -23.48 1.39 -18.65
N LEU A 91 -22.95 2.60 -18.72
CA LEU A 91 -21.71 2.96 -18.08
C LEU A 91 -22.00 3.86 -16.87
N PHE A 92 -21.07 3.84 -15.91
CA PHE A 92 -21.06 4.72 -14.74
C PHE A 92 -19.64 4.90 -14.25
N ILE A 93 -19.39 5.98 -13.51
CA ILE A 93 -18.10 6.20 -12.86
C ILE A 93 -18.23 5.77 -11.40
N ARG A 94 -17.32 4.90 -10.97
CA ARG A 94 -17.13 4.57 -9.56
C ARG A 94 -15.97 5.38 -9.00
N ARG A 95 -16.21 6.08 -7.89
CA ARG A 95 -15.22 6.80 -7.09
C ARG A 95 -14.98 6.04 -5.81
N THR A 96 -13.76 5.55 -5.64
CA THR A 96 -13.31 4.89 -4.41
C THR A 96 -12.36 5.83 -3.67
N VAL A 97 -12.72 6.24 -2.46
CA VAL A 97 -11.88 7.04 -1.57
C VAL A 97 -11.27 6.11 -0.53
N ARG A 98 -9.95 6.12 -0.37
CA ARG A 98 -9.28 5.39 0.71
C ARG A 98 -9.46 6.17 2.01
N GLU A 99 -10.28 5.64 2.93
CA GLU A 99 -10.48 6.23 4.24
C GLU A 99 -9.87 5.33 5.34
N PRO A 100 -9.60 5.84 6.56
CA PRO A 100 -9.05 5.04 7.66
C PRO A 100 -9.89 3.80 8.02
N GLY A 101 -11.21 3.87 7.83
CA GLY A 101 -12.16 2.78 8.05
C GLY A 101 -12.26 1.78 6.88
N GLY A 102 -11.47 1.97 5.82
CA GLY A 102 -11.52 1.18 4.60
C GLY A 102 -11.97 1.99 3.37
N PRO A 103 -11.86 1.41 2.16
CA PRO A 103 -12.25 2.10 0.94
C PRO A 103 -13.77 2.31 0.86
N VAL A 104 -14.21 3.54 0.61
CA VAL A 104 -15.62 3.89 0.43
C VAL A 104 -15.90 4.21 -1.03
N ALA A 105 -16.82 3.44 -1.63
CA ALA A 105 -17.22 3.58 -3.03
C ALA A 105 -18.53 4.36 -3.21
N HIS A 106 -18.51 5.28 -4.17
CA HIS A 106 -19.67 6.01 -4.65
C HIS A 106 -19.77 5.85 -6.17
N GLU A 107 -20.98 5.93 -6.71
CA GLU A 107 -21.25 5.82 -8.13
C GLU A 107 -21.98 7.05 -8.65
N THR A 108 -21.75 7.39 -9.91
CA THR A 108 -22.63 8.31 -10.64
C THR A 108 -23.93 7.61 -11.02
N GLU A 109 -24.84 8.35 -11.66
CA GLU A 109 -25.91 7.71 -12.42
C GLU A 109 -25.34 6.83 -13.55
N ARG A 110 -26.17 5.88 -14.00
CA ARG A 110 -25.84 4.96 -15.10
C ARG A 110 -26.40 5.56 -16.39
N LEU A 111 -25.53 5.84 -17.36
CA LEU A 111 -25.88 6.48 -18.61
C LEU A 111 -25.43 5.64 -19.81
N ILE A 112 -25.96 5.99 -20.98
CA ILE A 112 -25.47 5.48 -22.26
C ILE A 112 -24.00 5.86 -22.49
N THR A 113 -23.30 5.05 -23.27
CA THR A 113 -21.85 5.16 -23.50
C THR A 113 -21.38 6.57 -23.84
N VAL A 114 -22.03 7.25 -24.80
CA VAL A 114 -21.59 8.58 -25.27
C VAL A 114 -21.60 9.62 -24.15
N ARG A 115 -22.63 9.63 -23.29
CA ARG A 115 -22.74 10.59 -22.19
C ARG A 115 -21.74 10.28 -21.08
N MET A 116 -21.50 9.01 -20.79
CA MET A 116 -20.59 8.63 -19.72
C MET A 116 -19.11 8.75 -20.12
N GLU A 117 -18.76 8.49 -21.37
CA GLU A 117 -17.40 8.74 -21.88
C GLU A 117 -17.07 10.24 -21.91
N ASP A 118 -18.05 11.09 -22.23
CA ASP A 118 -17.91 12.55 -22.13
C ASP A 118 -17.69 12.99 -20.67
N LEU A 119 -18.52 12.52 -19.73
CA LEU A 119 -18.33 12.80 -18.30
C LEU A 119 -16.98 12.29 -17.79
N TRP A 120 -16.55 11.10 -18.23
CA TRP A 120 -15.23 10.55 -17.91
C TRP A 120 -14.11 11.49 -18.38
N MET A 121 -14.18 11.99 -19.62
CA MET A 121 -13.18 12.91 -20.15
C MET A 121 -13.14 14.21 -19.33
N ARG A 122 -14.30 14.81 -19.05
CA ARG A 122 -14.40 16.02 -18.22
C ARG A 122 -13.83 15.79 -16.82
N LEU A 123 -14.09 14.62 -16.22
CA LEU A 123 -13.49 14.23 -14.94
C LEU A 123 -11.96 14.17 -15.03
N ILE A 124 -11.41 13.47 -16.03
CA ILE A 124 -9.95 13.35 -16.20
C ILE A 124 -9.29 14.73 -16.41
N LEU A 125 -9.94 15.63 -17.13
CA LEU A 125 -9.44 16.99 -17.40
C LEU A 125 -9.66 17.97 -16.22
N GLY A 126 -10.22 17.52 -15.10
CA GLY A 126 -10.50 18.36 -13.93
C GLY A 126 -11.66 19.33 -14.13
N GLN A 127 -12.47 19.13 -15.18
CA GLN A 127 -13.65 19.92 -15.52
C GLN A 127 -14.91 19.43 -14.82
N ALA A 128 -14.87 18.24 -14.21
CA ALA A 128 -15.96 17.71 -13.40
C ALA A 128 -15.43 16.98 -12.16
N ARG A 129 -16.15 17.05 -11.03
CA ARG A 129 -15.73 16.41 -9.76
C ARG A 129 -16.85 15.98 -8.86
#